data_AF-A0A7V9DD73-F1
#
_entry.id   AF-A0A7V9DD73-F1
#
_cell.length_a   1.000
_cell.length_b   1.000
_cell.length_c   1.000
_cell.angle_alpha   90.00
_cell.angle_beta   90.00
_cell.angle_gamma   90.00
#
_symmetry.space_group_name_H-M   'P 1'
#
loop_
_entity.id
_entity.type
_entity.pdbx_description
1 polymer ?
#
loop_
_entity_poly.entity_id
_entity_poly.type
_entity_poly.pdbx_seq_one_letter_code
_entity_poly.pdbx_strand_id
1 'polypeptide(L)'
;MHNVPETEKTFAQQMLTAIMMVTAALLLILLVYHTIDVLLLVFSAALLAVFLRGLAIPAARYLNIREVFAVLLVSLLLLTVLAGAIAMLAPNVAAQGRVLQEQLPQSAQLAANYISQFEWGRTLIAQLPSVETIKQRVDIPTLLSGVGGVFSSTVGIVGNLLIGILIAVYIATEPRLYVNGFIRLFSESKRPRVNEVMD
;
A
#
# COMPACT_ATOMS: atom_id res chain seq x y z
N MET A 1 -15.07 -49.95 -43.82
CA MET A 1 -13.72 -49.35 -43.68
C MET A 1 -13.82 -47.91 -44.15
N HIS A 2 -14.06 -46.97 -43.22
CA HIS A 2 -14.21 -45.55 -43.53
C HIS A 2 -13.00 -44.85 -42.93
N ASN A 3 -12.02 -44.51 -43.79
CA ASN A 3 -10.82 -43.77 -43.39
C ASN A 3 -11.23 -42.35 -43.02
N VAL A 4 -11.31 -42.06 -41.72
CA VAL A 4 -11.38 -40.70 -41.19
C VAL A 4 -10.01 -40.06 -41.49
N PRO A 5 -9.95 -38.92 -42.20
CA PRO A 5 -8.69 -38.37 -42.67
C PRO A 5 -7.82 -37.88 -41.50
N GLU A 6 -6.53 -38.24 -41.50
CA GLU A 6 -5.55 -37.91 -40.44
C GLU A 6 -5.39 -36.40 -40.19
N THR A 7 -5.83 -35.56 -41.13
CA THR A 7 -5.83 -34.09 -41.04
C THR A 7 -6.73 -33.54 -39.92
N GLU A 8 -7.84 -34.21 -39.58
CA GLU A 8 -8.75 -33.72 -38.52
C GLU A 8 -8.14 -33.82 -37.12
N LYS A 9 -7.33 -34.86 -36.86
CA LYS A 9 -6.69 -35.06 -35.55
C LYS A 9 -5.60 -34.01 -35.29
N THR A 10 -4.83 -33.65 -36.30
CA THR A 10 -3.79 -32.61 -36.22
C THR A 10 -4.41 -31.23 -36.01
N PHE A 11 -5.51 -30.92 -36.70
CA PHE A 11 -6.22 -29.65 -36.53
C PHE A 11 -6.84 -29.54 -35.13
N ALA A 12 -7.46 -30.62 -34.63
CA ALA A 12 -8.01 -30.67 -33.28
C ALA A 12 -6.93 -30.52 -32.21
N GLN A 13 -5.76 -31.16 -32.36
CA GLN A 13 -4.64 -31.04 -31.44
C GLN A 13 -4.02 -29.64 -31.43
N GLN A 14 -3.88 -29.00 -32.61
CA GLN A 14 -3.40 -27.63 -32.73
C GLN A 14 -4.40 -26.62 -32.15
N MET A 15 -5.70 -26.83 -32.33
CA MET A 15 -6.74 -26.02 -31.69
C MET A 15 -6.72 -26.19 -30.17
N LEU A 16 -6.54 -27.41 -29.65
CA LEU A 16 -6.48 -27.68 -28.21
C LEU A 16 -5.26 -27.02 -27.56
N THR A 17 -4.08 -27.11 -28.17
CA THR A 17 -2.87 -26.45 -27.65
C THR A 17 -2.99 -24.93 -27.74
N ALA A 18 -3.54 -24.39 -28.81
CA ALA A 18 -3.81 -22.96 -28.94
C ALA A 18 -4.81 -22.47 -27.87
N ILE A 19 -5.91 -23.19 -27.65
CA ILE A 19 -6.88 -22.88 -26.60
C ILE A 19 -6.21 -22.96 -25.23
N MET A 20 -5.45 -24.01 -24.92
CA MET A 20 -4.73 -24.11 -23.64
C MET A 20 -3.74 -22.95 -23.44
N MET A 21 -3.01 -22.54 -24.48
CA MET A 21 -2.07 -21.42 -24.38
C MET A 21 -2.80 -20.09 -24.14
N VAL A 22 -3.91 -19.85 -24.85
CA VAL A 22 -4.74 -18.65 -24.67
C VAL A 22 -5.37 -18.65 -23.27
N THR A 23 -5.91 -19.78 -22.81
CA THR A 23 -6.47 -19.91 -21.46
C THR A 23 -5.40 -19.72 -20.38
N ALA A 24 -4.21 -20.29 -20.56
CA ALA A 24 -3.09 -20.10 -19.65
C ALA A 24 -2.64 -18.64 -19.60
N ALA A 25 -2.56 -17.96 -20.75
CA ALA A 25 -2.23 -16.54 -20.82
C ALA A 25 -3.30 -15.67 -20.12
N LEU A 26 -4.59 -15.94 -20.34
CA LEU A 26 -5.70 -15.27 -19.67
C LEU A 26 -5.67 -15.46 -18.15
N LEU A 27 -5.43 -16.70 -17.70
CA LEU A 27 -5.28 -17.01 -16.28
C LEU A 27 -4.08 -16.27 -15.67
N LEU A 28 -2.95 -16.21 -16.38
CA LEU A 28 -1.78 -15.47 -15.95
C LEU A 28 -2.09 -13.96 -15.82
N ILE A 29 -2.75 -13.38 -16.81
CA ILE A 29 -3.14 -11.95 -16.80
C ILE A 29 -4.08 -11.67 -15.63
N LEU A 30 -5.09 -12.51 -15.41
CA LEU A 30 -6.01 -12.40 -14.28
C LEU A 30 -5.28 -12.50 -12.94
N LEU A 31 -4.34 -13.44 -12.81
CA LEU A 31 -3.54 -13.61 -11.61
C LEU A 31 -2.67 -12.38 -11.34
N VAL A 32 -2.01 -11.83 -12.36
CA VAL A 32 -1.22 -10.59 -12.24
C VAL A 32 -2.10 -9.41 -11.88
N TYR A 33 -3.25 -9.25 -12.53
CA TYR A 33 -4.19 -8.18 -12.25
C TYR A 33 -4.69 -8.22 -10.79
N HIS A 34 -5.04 -9.41 -10.30
CA HIS A 34 -5.53 -9.57 -8.93
C HIS A 34 -4.42 -9.43 -7.87
N THR A 35 -3.16 -9.69 -8.26
CA THR A 35 -1.99 -9.69 -7.35
C THR A 35 -1.14 -8.43 -7.51
N ILE A 36 -1.61 -7.42 -8.27
CA ILE A 36 -0.81 -6.22 -8.58
C ILE A 36 -0.38 -5.47 -7.32
N ASP A 37 -1.25 -5.38 -6.32
CA ASP A 37 -0.94 -4.71 -5.05
C ASP A 37 0.16 -5.44 -4.28
N VAL A 38 0.16 -6.78 -4.32
CA VAL A 38 1.22 -7.59 -3.70
C VAL A 38 2.53 -7.43 -4.47
N LEU A 39 2.49 -7.39 -5.80
CA LEU A 39 3.67 -7.15 -6.62
C LEU A 39 4.28 -5.77 -6.34
N LEU A 40 3.44 -4.73 -6.26
CA LEU A 40 3.86 -3.39 -5.87
C LEU A 40 4.41 -3.35 -4.45
N LEU A 41 3.80 -4.07 -3.50
CA LEU A 41 4.31 -4.20 -2.13
C LEU A 41 5.70 -4.83 -2.10
N VAL A 42 5.91 -5.92 -2.83
CA VAL A 42 7.22 -6.60 -2.91
C VAL A 42 8.25 -5.68 -3.57
N PHE A 43 7.88 -4.97 -4.62
CA PHE A 43 8.76 -3.99 -5.28
C PHE A 43 9.14 -2.85 -4.33
N SER A 44 8.18 -2.27 -3.62
CA SER A 44 8.44 -1.26 -2.59
C SER A 44 9.31 -1.80 -1.46
N ALA A 45 9.09 -3.03 -1.00
CA ALA A 45 9.92 -3.68 0.01
C ALA A 45 11.35 -3.91 -0.51
N ALA A 46 11.54 -4.26 -1.79
CA ALA A 46 12.87 -4.39 -2.39
C ALA A 46 13.60 -3.04 -2.46
N LEU A 47 12.91 -1.95 -2.86
CA LEU A 47 13.48 -0.60 -2.82
C LEU A 47 13.87 -0.19 -1.39
N LEU A 48 13.00 -0.47 -0.42
CA LEU A 48 13.26 -0.22 0.99
C LEU A 48 14.44 -1.06 1.50
N ALA A 49 14.57 -2.31 1.07
CA ALA A 49 15.70 -3.17 1.41
C ALA A 49 17.02 -2.57 0.93
N VAL A 50 17.06 -2.07 -0.31
CA VAL A 50 18.24 -1.39 -0.87
C VAL A 50 18.57 -0.12 -0.07
N PHE A 51 17.56 0.68 0.26
CA PHE A 51 17.73 1.89 1.09
C PHE A 51 18.28 1.55 2.48
N LEU A 52 17.65 0.60 3.19
CA LEU A 52 18.06 0.17 4.53
C LEU A 52 19.47 -0.41 4.51
N ARG A 53 19.82 -1.20 3.50
CA ARG A 53 21.16 -1.76 3.31
C ARG A 53 22.20 -0.66 3.07
N GLY A 54 21.85 0.36 2.28
CA GLY A 54 22.68 1.54 2.06
C GLY A 54 23.00 2.31 3.35
N LEU A 55 22.05 2.38 4.29
CA LEU A 55 22.25 2.96 5.63
C LEU A 55 22.97 1.99 6.59
N ALA A 56 22.71 0.69 6.46
CA ALA A 56 23.23 -0.34 7.35
C ALA A 56 24.71 -0.64 7.10
N ILE A 57 25.21 -0.61 5.87
CA ILE A 57 26.64 -0.85 5.56
C ILE A 57 27.57 0.12 6.30
N PRO A 58 27.39 1.46 6.20
CA PRO A 58 28.24 2.39 6.94
C PRO A 58 28.05 2.25 8.46
N ALA A 59 26.80 2.01 8.93
CA ALA A 59 26.54 1.78 10.34
C ALA A 59 27.22 0.50 10.87
N ALA A 60 27.21 -0.58 10.10
CA ALA A 60 27.86 -1.85 10.41
C ALA A 60 29.38 -1.69 10.54
N ARG A 61 29.99 -0.89 9.65
CA ARG A 61 31.42 -0.57 9.70
C ARG A 61 31.77 0.26 10.92
N TYR A 62 30.95 1.25 11.26
CA TYR A 62 31.19 2.12 12.40
C TYR A 62 31.00 1.40 13.75
N LEU A 63 29.98 0.54 13.84
CA LEU A 63 29.65 -0.22 15.06
C LEU A 63 30.36 -1.58 15.13
N ASN A 64 31.07 -1.98 14.07
CA ASN A 64 31.75 -3.27 13.93
C ASN A 64 30.85 -4.49 14.20
N ILE A 65 29.61 -4.44 13.71
CA ILE A 65 28.60 -5.50 13.87
C ILE A 65 28.33 -6.22 12.54
N ARG A 66 27.76 -7.43 12.59
CA ARG A 66 27.34 -8.15 11.37
C ARG A 66 26.26 -7.34 10.64
N GLU A 67 26.32 -7.36 9.31
CA GLU A 67 25.39 -6.62 8.43
C GLU A 67 23.92 -6.87 8.77
N VAL A 68 23.55 -8.11 9.09
CA VAL A 68 22.19 -8.49 9.50
C VAL A 68 21.71 -7.71 10.73
N PHE A 69 22.57 -7.58 11.75
CA PHE A 69 22.24 -6.82 12.95
C PHE A 69 22.20 -5.31 12.68
N ALA A 70 23.04 -4.81 11.77
CA ALA A 70 22.99 -3.41 11.36
C ALA A 70 21.70 -3.06 10.62
N VAL A 71 21.24 -3.92 9.71
CA VAL A 71 19.96 -3.74 9.00
C VAL A 71 18.79 -3.75 9.98
N LEU A 72 18.77 -4.68 10.94
CA LEU A 72 17.74 -4.72 11.99
C LEU A 72 17.74 -3.46 12.86
N LEU A 73 18.92 -3.02 13.29
CA LEU A 73 19.07 -1.83 14.13
C LEU A 73 18.57 -0.58 13.38
N VAL A 74 19.01 -0.37 12.14
CA VAL A 74 18.57 0.76 11.31
C VAL A 74 17.05 0.70 11.07
N SER A 75 16.50 -0.48 10.81
CA SER A 75 15.05 -0.66 10.63
C SER A 75 14.26 -0.29 11.88
N LEU A 76 14.70 -0.75 13.05
CA LEU A 76 14.07 -0.45 14.33
C LEU A 76 14.19 1.04 14.68
N LEU A 77 15.35 1.65 14.41
CA LEU A 77 15.56 3.08 14.59
C LEU A 77 14.59 3.89 13.72
N LEU A 78 14.46 3.54 12.44
CA LEU A 78 13.57 4.21 11.50
C LEU A 78 12.10 4.10 11.94
N LEU A 79 11.66 2.92 12.37
CA LEU A 79 10.32 2.72 12.95
C LEU A 79 10.10 3.58 14.18
N THR A 80 11.09 3.63 15.08
CA THR A 80 10.99 4.41 16.32
C THR A 80 10.89 5.91 16.04
N VAL A 81 11.68 6.41 15.09
CA VAL A 81 11.63 7.82 14.66
C VAL A 81 10.28 8.15 14.03
N LEU A 82 9.76 7.30 13.13
CA LEU A 82 8.45 7.50 12.51
C LEU A 82 7.32 7.48 13.55
N ALA A 83 7.31 6.46 14.41
CA ALA A 83 6.29 6.32 15.45
C ALA A 83 6.34 7.49 16.43
N GLY A 84 7.53 7.92 16.83
CA GLY A 84 7.74 9.11 17.66
C GLY A 84 7.22 10.39 17.00
N ALA A 85 7.53 10.60 15.73
CA ALA A 85 7.06 11.76 14.97
C ALA A 85 5.52 11.79 14.87
N ILE A 86 4.89 10.65 14.56
CA ILE A 86 3.42 10.52 14.52
C ILE A 86 2.83 10.78 15.90
N ALA A 87 3.39 10.19 16.96
CA ALA A 87 2.89 10.37 18.33
C ALA A 87 2.95 11.83 18.80
N MET A 88 3.97 12.59 18.38
CA MET A 88 4.10 14.02 18.71
C MET A 88 3.19 14.91 17.84
N LEU A 89 3.00 14.56 16.57
CA LEU A 89 2.23 15.39 15.63
C LEU A 89 0.71 15.17 15.75
N ALA A 90 0.29 13.93 16.00
CA ALA A 90 -1.11 13.52 16.17
C ALA A 90 -1.93 14.40 17.12
N PRO A 91 -1.51 14.64 18.39
CA PRO A 91 -2.29 15.43 19.32
C PRO A 91 -2.42 16.90 18.89
N ASN A 92 -1.39 17.48 18.27
CA ASN A 92 -1.44 18.86 17.80
C ASN A 92 -2.44 19.02 16.64
N VAL A 93 -2.43 18.10 15.69
CA VAL A 93 -3.40 18.08 14.58
C VAL A 93 -4.82 17.83 15.10
N ALA A 94 -4.97 16.91 16.05
CA ALA A 94 -6.27 16.63 16.66
C ALA A 94 -6.82 17.83 17.44
N ALA A 95 -5.97 18.55 18.18
CA ALA A 95 -6.36 19.76 18.92
C ALA A 95 -6.80 20.88 17.97
N GLN A 96 -6.07 21.10 16.87
CA GLN A 96 -6.44 22.08 15.84
C GLN A 96 -7.78 21.70 15.17
N GLY A 97 -8.02 20.41 14.93
CA GLY A 97 -9.30 19.92 14.42
C GLY A 97 -10.48 20.21 15.35
N ARG A 98 -10.30 20.10 16.68
CA ARG A 98 -11.35 20.41 17.67
C ARG A 98 -11.72 21.90 17.65
N VAL A 99 -10.74 22.79 17.55
CA VAL A 99 -10.98 24.23 17.46
C VAL A 99 -11.83 24.57 16.24
N LEU A 100 -11.54 23.94 15.09
CA LEU A 100 -12.39 24.08 13.90
C LEU A 100 -13.80 23.55 14.15
N GLN A 101 -13.98 22.41 14.80
CA GLN A 101 -15.30 21.86 15.13
C GLN A 101 -16.11 22.76 16.07
N GLU A 102 -15.47 23.45 17.01
CA GLU A 102 -16.13 24.36 17.94
C GLU A 102 -16.45 25.72 17.30
N GLN A 103 -15.54 26.25 16.48
CA GLN A 103 -15.68 27.59 15.89
C GLN A 103 -16.45 27.61 14.57
N LEU A 104 -16.47 26.53 13.79
CA LEU A 104 -17.28 26.44 12.56
C LEU A 104 -18.77 26.74 12.82
N PRO A 105 -19.45 26.04 13.75
CA PRO A 105 -20.88 26.25 13.95
C PRO A 105 -21.17 27.65 14.47
N GLN A 106 -20.32 28.19 15.35
CA GLN A 106 -20.46 29.57 15.84
C GLN A 106 -20.37 30.59 14.70
N SER A 107 -19.39 30.43 13.82
CA SER A 107 -19.19 31.31 12.65
C SER A 107 -20.35 31.18 11.65
N ALA A 108 -20.84 29.95 11.43
CA ALA A 108 -22.02 29.69 10.61
C ALA A 108 -23.30 30.29 11.21
N GLN A 109 -23.47 30.24 12.53
CA GLN A 109 -24.59 30.89 13.24
C GLN A 109 -24.54 32.41 13.06
N LEU A 110 -23.37 33.02 13.21
CA LEU A 110 -23.20 34.46 13.04
C LEU A 110 -23.51 34.89 11.60
N ALA A 111 -23.05 34.13 10.61
CA ALA A 111 -23.37 34.37 9.20
C ALA A 111 -24.87 34.20 8.92
N ALA A 112 -25.49 33.15 9.45
CA ALA A 112 -26.93 32.92 9.33
C ALA A 112 -27.75 34.06 9.96
N ASN A 113 -27.34 34.53 11.14
CA ASN A 113 -27.99 35.66 11.82
C ASN A 113 -27.87 36.95 11.00
N TYR A 114 -26.70 37.24 10.41
CA TYR A 114 -26.50 38.42 9.57
C TYR A 114 -27.35 38.37 8.30
N ILE A 115 -27.40 37.21 7.63
CA ILE A 115 -28.19 37.00 6.41
C ILE A 115 -29.71 37.03 6.70
N SER A 116 -30.13 36.58 7.88
CA SER A 116 -31.54 36.61 8.31
C SER A 116 -32.14 38.01 8.51
N GLN A 117 -31.28 39.04 8.55
CA GLN A 117 -31.72 40.43 8.58
C GLN A 117 -32.37 40.85 7.25
N PHE A 118 -32.11 40.12 6.16
CA PHE A 118 -32.70 40.37 4.85
C PHE A 118 -33.85 39.39 4.57
N GLU A 119 -34.94 39.89 3.97
CA GLU A 119 -36.11 39.09 3.56
C GLU A 119 -35.73 37.88 2.69
N TRP A 120 -34.85 38.09 1.69
CA TRP A 120 -34.35 37.00 0.84
C TRP A 120 -33.50 35.97 1.60
N GLY A 121 -32.82 36.40 2.67
CA GLY A 121 -31.97 35.54 3.49
C GLY A 121 -32.77 34.59 4.36
N ARG A 122 -33.94 35.02 4.87
CA ARG A 122 -34.86 34.16 5.63
C ARG A 122 -35.40 33.01 4.78
N THR A 123 -35.76 33.30 3.53
CA THR A 123 -36.24 32.30 2.56
C THR A 123 -35.15 31.28 2.21
N LEU A 124 -33.89 31.71 2.14
CA LEU A 124 -32.74 30.83 1.90
C LEU A 124 -32.49 29.88 3.07
N ILE A 125 -32.52 30.41 4.31
CA ILE A 125 -32.31 29.62 5.53
C ILE A 125 -33.45 28.62 5.76
N ALA A 126 -34.69 28.98 5.42
CA ALA A 126 -35.85 28.09 5.54
C ALA A 126 -35.81 26.89 4.57
N GLN A 127 -35.07 27.00 3.46
CA GLN A 127 -34.84 25.90 2.52
C GLN A 127 -33.65 25.01 2.89
N LEU A 128 -32.79 25.48 3.80
CA LEU A 128 -31.69 24.67 4.31
C LEU A 128 -32.22 23.66 5.35
N PRO A 129 -31.73 22.40 5.33
CA PRO A 129 -32.05 21.45 6.38
C PRO A 129 -31.63 22.03 7.75
N SER A 130 -32.50 21.91 8.75
CA SER A 130 -32.26 22.45 10.09
C SER A 130 -30.95 21.91 10.68
N VAL A 131 -30.29 22.71 11.53
CA VAL A 131 -29.00 22.33 12.14
C VAL A 131 -29.12 21.04 12.96
N GLU A 132 -30.28 20.74 13.57
CA GLU A 132 -30.59 19.42 14.15
C GLU A 132 -30.53 18.28 13.12
N THR A 133 -31.11 18.47 11.94
CA THR A 133 -31.12 17.46 10.86
C THR A 133 -29.71 17.27 10.29
N ILE A 134 -28.91 18.33 10.21
CA ILE A 134 -27.50 18.24 9.80
C ILE A 134 -26.69 17.52 10.88
N LYS A 135 -26.88 17.80 12.18
CA LYS A 135 -26.22 17.08 13.28
C LYS A 135 -26.65 15.61 13.40
N GLN A 136 -27.86 15.26 12.98
CA GLN A 136 -28.34 13.86 12.95
C GLN A 136 -27.92 13.10 11.70
N ARG A 137 -27.73 13.77 10.55
CA ARG A 137 -27.21 13.15 9.32
C ARG A 137 -25.69 13.12 9.27
N VAL A 138 -25.06 14.11 9.90
CA VAL A 138 -23.63 14.19 10.14
C VAL A 138 -23.42 13.70 11.56
N ASP A 139 -23.39 12.38 11.73
CA ASP A 139 -22.93 11.77 12.97
C ASP A 139 -21.54 12.34 13.29
N ILE A 140 -21.47 13.22 14.28
CA ILE A 140 -20.21 13.74 14.84
C ILE A 140 -19.30 12.57 15.28
N PRO A 141 -19.80 11.42 15.80
CA PRO A 141 -19.00 10.22 15.98
C PRO A 141 -18.41 9.68 14.67
N THR A 142 -19.14 9.78 13.55
CA THR A 142 -18.71 9.30 12.23
C THR A 142 -17.69 10.23 11.58
N LEU A 143 -17.74 11.54 11.85
CA LEU A 143 -16.67 12.49 11.53
C LEU A 143 -15.46 12.34 12.46
N LEU A 144 -15.67 12.05 13.75
CA LEU A 144 -14.62 11.68 14.69
C LEU A 144 -14.01 10.31 14.37
N SER A 145 -14.73 9.40 13.73
CA SER A 145 -14.19 8.18 13.10
C SER A 145 -13.78 8.40 11.65
N GLY A 146 -13.96 9.60 11.09
CA GLY A 146 -13.27 10.06 9.88
C GLY A 146 -11.87 10.52 10.24
N VAL A 147 -11.72 11.27 11.34
CA VAL A 147 -10.42 11.56 11.97
C VAL A 147 -9.83 10.28 12.58
N GLY A 148 -10.64 9.49 13.29
CA GLY A 148 -10.32 8.15 13.78
C GLY A 148 -10.08 7.15 12.65
N GLY A 149 -10.59 7.42 11.46
CA GLY A 149 -10.40 6.68 10.21
C GLY A 149 -9.09 7.07 9.54
N VAL A 150 -8.65 8.33 9.68
CA VAL A 150 -7.28 8.76 9.40
C VAL A 150 -6.30 8.16 10.42
N PHE A 151 -6.68 8.04 11.69
CA PHE A 151 -5.89 7.29 12.67
C PHE A 151 -5.86 5.79 12.35
N SER A 152 -6.98 5.19 11.97
CA SER A 152 -7.07 3.79 11.52
C SER A 152 -6.28 3.56 10.23
N SER A 153 -6.29 4.52 9.29
CA SER A 153 -5.51 4.44 8.06
C SER A 153 -4.02 4.62 8.36
N THR A 154 -3.65 5.48 9.30
CA THR A 154 -2.26 5.63 9.76
C THR A 154 -1.78 4.36 10.46
N VAL A 155 -2.61 3.74 11.30
CA VAL A 155 -2.32 2.43 11.91
C VAL A 155 -2.20 1.35 10.84
N GLY A 156 -3.07 1.35 9.83
CA GLY A 156 -2.97 0.47 8.66
C GLY A 156 -1.69 0.70 7.84
N ILE A 157 -1.28 1.95 7.65
CA ILE A 157 -0.03 2.34 6.98
C ILE A 157 1.17 1.88 7.79
N VAL A 158 1.17 2.06 9.11
CA VAL A 158 2.23 1.56 10.01
C VAL A 158 2.28 0.03 9.96
N GLY A 159 1.14 -0.65 9.94
CA GLY A 159 1.06 -2.11 9.77
C GLY A 159 1.64 -2.57 8.43
N ASN A 160 1.26 -1.93 7.32
CA ASN A 160 1.80 -2.23 6.00
C ASN A 160 3.30 -1.91 5.89
N LEU A 161 3.76 -0.81 6.50
CA LEU A 161 5.19 -0.48 6.58
C LEU A 161 5.94 -1.53 7.38
N LEU A 162 5.37 -2.03 8.48
CA LEU A 162 5.99 -3.07 9.29
C LEU A 162 6.12 -4.38 8.49
N ILE A 163 5.08 -4.78 7.75
CA ILE A 163 5.13 -5.92 6.83
C ILE A 163 6.17 -5.68 5.74
N GLY A 164 6.19 -4.49 5.13
CA GLY A 164 7.16 -4.10 4.11
C GLY A 164 8.61 -4.12 4.62
N ILE A 165 8.85 -3.67 5.85
CA ILE A 165 10.15 -3.73 6.52
C ILE A 165 10.53 -5.19 6.81
N LEU A 166 9.61 -6.03 7.28
CA LEU A 166 9.86 -7.46 7.47
C LEU A 166 10.30 -8.13 6.16
N ILE A 167 9.57 -7.88 5.07
CA ILE A 167 9.93 -8.40 3.73
C ILE A 167 11.27 -7.82 3.29
N ALA A 168 11.52 -6.53 3.50
CA ALA A 168 12.76 -5.86 3.14
C ALA A 168 13.97 -6.44 3.90
N VAL A 169 13.83 -6.67 5.21
CA VAL A 169 14.86 -7.31 6.05
C VAL A 169 15.10 -8.73 5.57
N TYR A 170 14.06 -9.50 5.26
CA TYR A 170 14.19 -10.87 4.76
C TYR A 170 14.95 -10.90 3.42
N ILE A 171 14.61 -10.00 2.48
CA ILE A 171 15.33 -9.83 1.21
C ILE A 171 16.78 -9.37 1.42
N ALA A 172 17.01 -8.42 2.33
CA ALA A 172 18.33 -7.85 2.59
C ALA A 172 19.29 -8.83 3.28
N THR A 173 18.77 -9.76 4.07
CA THR A 173 19.58 -10.71 4.83
C THR A 173 20.19 -11.78 3.93
N GLU A 174 19.45 -12.29 2.95
CA GLU A 174 19.88 -13.40 2.08
C GLU A 174 19.52 -13.18 0.59
N PRO A 175 20.06 -12.13 -0.07
CA PRO A 175 19.78 -11.86 -1.48
C PRO A 175 20.17 -13.02 -2.40
N ARG A 176 21.21 -13.79 -2.03
CA ARG A 176 21.70 -14.94 -2.80
C ARG A 176 20.68 -16.08 -2.88
N LEU A 177 19.81 -16.27 -1.89
CA LEU A 177 18.77 -17.32 -1.97
C LEU A 177 17.75 -17.02 -3.07
N TYR A 178 17.38 -15.75 -3.26
CA TYR A 178 16.45 -15.33 -4.30
C TYR A 178 17.06 -15.44 -5.69
N VAL A 179 18.30 -15.00 -5.85
CA VAL A 179 19.05 -15.11 -7.12
C VAL A 179 19.22 -16.58 -7.50
N ASN A 180 19.61 -17.44 -6.55
CA ASN A 180 19.75 -18.88 -6.79
C ASN A 180 18.41 -19.56 -7.13
N GLY A 181 17.31 -19.13 -6.51
CA GLY A 181 15.97 -19.59 -6.85
C GLY A 181 15.57 -19.21 -8.28
N PHE A 182 15.86 -17.97 -8.69
CA PHE A 182 15.62 -17.49 -10.05
C PHE A 182 16.44 -18.27 -11.09
N ILE A 183 17.72 -18.52 -10.81
CA ILE A 183 18.60 -19.30 -11.68
C ILE A 183 18.07 -20.73 -11.89
N ARG A 184 17.42 -21.32 -10.88
CA ARG A 184 16.86 -22.69 -10.99
C ARG A 184 15.68 -22.82 -11.96
N LEU A 185 14.97 -21.73 -12.27
CA LEU A 185 13.89 -21.70 -13.27
C LEU A 185 14.42 -21.87 -14.70
N PHE A 186 15.71 -21.65 -14.93
CA PHE A 186 16.35 -21.89 -16.22
C PHE A 186 16.87 -23.32 -16.34
N SER A 187 16.83 -23.86 -17.56
CA SER A 187 17.38 -25.18 -17.86
C SER A 187 18.87 -25.24 -17.55
N GLU A 188 19.39 -26.42 -17.18
CA GLU A 188 20.74 -26.58 -16.65
C GLU A 188 21.84 -26.00 -17.55
N SER A 189 21.70 -26.10 -18.88
CA SER A 189 22.66 -25.52 -19.83
C SER A 189 22.73 -23.99 -19.80
N LYS A 190 21.69 -23.29 -19.34
CA LYS A 190 21.64 -21.82 -19.33
C LYS A 190 21.99 -21.21 -17.97
N ARG A 191 22.01 -22.02 -16.90
CA ARG A 191 22.31 -21.57 -15.52
C ARG A 191 23.68 -20.87 -15.38
N PRO A 192 24.79 -21.37 -15.97
CA PRO A 192 26.10 -20.72 -15.82
C PRO A 192 26.10 -19.30 -16.39
N ARG A 193 25.47 -19.11 -17.56
CA ARG A 193 25.39 -17.82 -18.26
C ARG A 193 24.54 -16.80 -17.50
N VAL A 194 23.47 -17.26 -16.83
CA VAL A 194 22.59 -16.38 -16.03
C VAL A 194 23.29 -15.99 -14.73
N ASN A 195 24.04 -16.89 -14.10
CA ASN A 195 24.80 -16.57 -12.89
C ASN A 195 25.85 -15.47 -13.13
N GLU A 196 26.53 -15.51 -14.27
CA GLU A 196 27.56 -14.53 -14.65
C GLU A 196 27.02 -13.09 -14.84
N VAL A 197 25.72 -12.94 -15.09
CA VAL A 197 25.06 -11.63 -15.27
C VAL A 197 24.46 -11.11 -13.95
N MET A 198 24.29 -11.98 -12.95
CA MET A 198 23.65 -11.66 -11.68
C MET A 198 24.63 -11.50 -10.50
N ASP A 199 25.91 -11.85 -10.67
CA ASP A 199 27.02 -11.51 -9.75
C ASP A 199 27.44 -10.03 -9.89
#